data_AF-A0A936NFK9-F1
#
_entry.id   AF-A0A936NFK9-F1
#
_cell.length_a   1.000
_cell.length_b   1.000
_cell.length_c   1.000
_cell.angle_alpha   90.00
_cell.angle_beta   90.00
_cell.angle_gamma   90.00
#
_symmetry.space_group_name_H-M   'P 1'
#
loop_
_entity.id
_entity.type
_entity.pdbx_description
1 polymer ?
#
loop_
_entity_poly.entity_id
_entity_poly.type
_entity_poly.pdbx_seq_one_letter_code
_entity_poly.pdbx_strand_id
1 'polypeptide(L)'
;MEQHPRFVADLTGDGKADIIGFGHDGVWVALNNGSGGFHPAQFVLQELGYNQGWRVEQHPRFVADLTGDGKADIIGFGHDGVWVALNNGSGGFHPAQFVLQELATTKAGGWSSIRGSSRT
;
A
#
# COMPACT_ATOMS: atom_id res chain seq x y z
N MET A 1 -6.03 17.72 6.39
CA MET A 1 -5.07 17.02 5.51
C MET A 1 -5.47 15.57 5.43
N GLU A 2 -5.32 14.94 4.26
CA GLU A 2 -5.63 13.52 4.09
C GLU A 2 -4.65 12.65 4.88
N GLN A 3 -5.15 11.70 5.66
CA GLN A 3 -4.33 10.80 6.48
C GLN A 3 -4.31 9.37 5.93
N HIS A 4 -5.34 9.01 5.15
CA HIS A 4 -5.68 7.62 4.85
C HIS A 4 -5.95 7.47 3.34
N PRO A 5 -4.95 7.07 2.54
CA PRO A 5 -5.18 6.76 1.14
C PRO A 5 -6.02 5.46 1.06
N ARG A 6 -6.90 5.41 0.05
CA ARG A 6 -7.78 4.27 -0.24
C ARG A 6 -7.67 3.93 -1.71
N PHE A 7 -7.70 2.64 -2.01
CA PHE A 7 -7.50 2.10 -3.35
C PHE A 7 -8.56 1.07 -3.67
N VAL A 8 -8.70 0.79 -4.96
CA VAL A 8 -9.44 -0.33 -5.50
C VAL A 8 -8.53 -1.14 -6.42
N ALA A 9 -8.44 -2.44 -6.20
CA ALA A 9 -7.61 -3.36 -6.98
C ALA A 9 -8.11 -4.80 -6.78
N ASP A 10 -7.85 -5.68 -7.74
CA ASP A 10 -8.19 -7.11 -7.61
C ASP A 10 -7.17 -7.80 -6.70
N LEU A 11 -7.62 -8.27 -5.53
CA LEU A 11 -6.78 -8.99 -4.56
C LEU A 11 -6.96 -10.51 -4.62
N THR A 12 -7.93 -11.01 -5.39
CA THR A 12 -8.31 -12.42 -5.39
C THR A 12 -8.03 -13.10 -6.74
N GLY A 13 -7.83 -12.32 -7.80
CA GLY A 13 -7.56 -12.76 -9.15
C GLY A 13 -8.82 -13.16 -9.91
N ASP A 14 -10.00 -12.73 -9.44
CA ASP A 14 -11.29 -13.01 -10.07
C ASP A 14 -11.70 -11.97 -11.13
N GLY A 15 -10.83 -10.98 -11.37
CA GLY A 15 -11.04 -9.88 -12.30
C GLY A 15 -11.90 -8.76 -11.74
N LYS A 16 -12.18 -8.73 -10.43
CA LYS A 16 -13.05 -7.74 -9.79
C LYS A 16 -12.26 -6.96 -8.74
N ALA A 17 -12.54 -5.65 -8.68
CA ALA A 17 -11.85 -4.80 -7.75
C ALA A 17 -12.41 -4.95 -6.32
N ASP A 18 -11.50 -5.16 -5.37
CA ASP A 18 -11.68 -5.10 -3.93
C ASP A 18 -11.32 -3.71 -3.40
N ILE A 19 -11.64 -3.42 -2.14
CA ILE A 19 -11.31 -2.14 -1.48
C ILE A 19 -10.14 -2.34 -0.51
N ILE A 20 -9.18 -1.44 -0.58
CA ILE A 20 -8.01 -1.39 0.31
C ILE A 20 -7.96 -0.03 0.99
N GLY A 21 -7.85 0.00 2.31
CA GLY A 21 -7.75 1.22 3.11
C GLY A 21 -6.53 1.21 4.03
N PHE A 22 -5.69 2.22 3.93
CA PHE A 22 -4.57 2.44 4.86
C PHE A 22 -5.05 3.32 6.01
N GLY A 23 -5.36 2.71 7.15
CA GLY A 23 -5.90 3.37 8.34
C GLY A 23 -4.85 3.83 9.34
N HIS A 24 -5.29 4.04 10.58
CA HIS A 24 -4.41 4.40 11.68
C HIS A 24 -3.44 3.28 12.03
N ASP A 25 -3.96 2.08 12.30
CA ASP A 25 -3.18 0.97 12.84
C ASP A 25 -2.59 0.04 11.76
N GLY A 26 -2.95 0.25 10.49
CA GLY A 26 -2.48 -0.53 9.37
C GLY A 26 -3.49 -0.65 8.24
N VAL A 27 -3.47 -1.77 7.52
CA VAL A 27 -4.27 -1.97 6.30
C VAL A 27 -5.54 -2.76 6.59
N TRP A 28 -6.63 -2.28 6.00
CA TRP A 28 -7.94 -2.90 5.99
C TRP A 28 -8.35 -3.26 4.56
N VAL A 29 -9.03 -4.39 4.39
CA VAL A 29 -9.52 -4.87 3.10
C VAL A 29 -11.00 -5.22 3.20
N ALA A 30 -11.79 -4.83 2.20
CA ALA A 30 -13.14 -5.34 1.99
C ALA A 30 -13.20 -6.01 0.61
N LEU A 31 -13.43 -7.33 0.62
CA LEU A 31 -13.50 -8.13 -0.61
C LEU A 31 -14.85 -7.95 -1.31
N ASN A 32 -14.79 -7.85 -2.63
CA ASN A 32 -15.96 -7.83 -3.50
C ASN A 32 -16.65 -9.19 -3.46
N ASN A 33 -17.97 -9.19 -3.43
CA ASN A 33 -18.76 -10.42 -3.43
C ASN A 33 -19.09 -10.95 -4.84
N GLY A 34 -18.49 -10.36 -5.87
CA GLY A 34 -18.71 -10.76 -7.27
C GLY A 34 -19.72 -9.90 -8.04
N SER A 35 -20.56 -9.15 -7.32
CA SER A 35 -21.75 -8.46 -7.85
C SER A 35 -21.80 -6.95 -7.53
N GLY A 36 -20.70 -6.37 -7.05
CA GLY A 36 -20.62 -4.96 -6.67
C GLY A 36 -21.01 -4.69 -5.21
N GLY A 37 -21.37 -5.72 -4.45
CA GLY A 37 -21.40 -5.67 -2.99
C GLY A 37 -20.05 -6.08 -2.40
N PHE A 38 -19.87 -5.82 -1.10
CA PHE A 38 -18.61 -6.10 -0.39
C PHE A 38 -18.87 -6.82 0.93
N HIS A 39 -17.96 -7.71 1.29
CA HIS A 39 -17.88 -8.28 2.63
C HIS A 39 -17.44 -7.20 3.65
N PRO A 40 -17.71 -7.39 4.95
CA PRO A 40 -17.20 -6.49 5.98
C PRO A 40 -15.69 -6.34 5.90
N ALA A 41 -15.19 -5.12 6.13
CA ALA A 41 -13.77 -4.85 6.11
C ALA A 41 -13.05 -5.64 7.23
N GLN A 42 -11.92 -6.24 6.88
CA GLN A 42 -11.06 -6.98 7.80
C GLN A 42 -9.71 -6.28 7.95
N PHE A 43 -9.17 -6.30 9.16
CA PHE A 43 -7.81 -5.84 9.43
C PHE A 43 -6.83 -6.93 9.02
N VAL A 44 -5.98 -6.64 8.04
CA VAL A 44 -5.15 -7.67 7.39
C VAL A 44 -3.65 -7.47 7.59
N LEU A 45 -3.22 -6.27 8.00
CA LEU A 45 -1.80 -5.97 8.18
C LEU A 45 -1.60 -4.85 9.21
N GLN A 46 -0.79 -5.07 10.24
CA GLN A 46 -0.44 -4.08 11.27
C GLN A 46 0.80 -3.27 10.89
N GLU A 47 0.86 -2.82 9.64
CA GLU A 47 1.95 -2.01 9.09
C GLU A 47 1.39 -1.04 8.06
N LEU A 48 2.21 -0.11 7.58
CA LEU A 48 1.87 0.84 6.50
C LEU A 48 0.76 1.85 6.87
N GLY A 49 0.38 1.92 8.14
CA GLY A 49 -0.62 2.82 8.70
C GLY A 49 -0.02 4.11 9.28
N TYR A 50 -0.91 5.03 9.67
CA TYR A 50 -0.52 6.34 10.20
C TYR A 50 0.30 6.22 11.50
N ASN A 51 -0.07 5.29 12.38
CA ASN A 51 0.59 5.09 13.67
C ASN A 51 2.00 4.50 13.51
N GLN A 52 2.27 3.83 12.39
CA GLN A 52 3.61 3.39 11.98
C GLN A 52 4.43 4.49 11.29
N GLY A 53 3.94 5.74 11.26
CA GLY A 53 4.67 6.89 10.71
C GLY A 53 4.40 7.20 9.23
N TRP A 54 3.54 6.43 8.55
CA TRP A 54 3.21 6.68 7.15
C TRP A 54 2.35 7.94 7.00
N ARG A 55 2.61 8.71 5.94
CA ARG A 55 2.00 10.04 5.71
C ARG A 55 1.71 10.20 4.25
N VAL A 56 0.53 10.67 3.90
CA VAL A 56 0.10 10.79 2.49
C VAL A 56 1.01 11.73 1.73
N GLU A 57 1.43 12.82 2.37
CA GLU A 57 2.22 13.86 1.75
C GLU A 57 3.71 13.53 1.63
N GLN A 58 4.20 12.45 2.25
CA GLN A 58 5.63 12.09 2.27
C GLN A 58 5.90 10.69 1.74
N HIS A 59 4.97 9.76 1.97
CA HIS A 59 5.19 8.33 1.81
C HIS A 59 4.17 7.76 0.82
N PRO A 60 4.47 7.81 -0.50
CA PRO A 60 3.65 7.17 -1.51
C PRO A 60 3.41 5.70 -1.19
N ARG A 61 2.16 5.27 -1.34
CA ARG A 61 1.74 3.87 -1.21
C ARG A 61 0.93 3.53 -2.45
N PHE A 62 1.12 2.33 -2.96
CA PHE A 62 0.44 1.84 -4.15
C PHE A 62 0.01 0.39 -3.93
N VAL A 63 -0.96 -0.01 -4.74
CA VAL A 63 -1.49 -1.37 -4.81
C VAL A 63 -1.34 -1.83 -6.27
N ALA A 64 -0.57 -2.89 -6.50
CA ALA A 64 -0.25 -3.40 -7.83
C ALA A 64 0.21 -4.86 -7.74
N ASP A 65 -0.03 -5.66 -8.78
CA ASP A 65 0.53 -7.02 -8.88
C ASP A 65 2.05 -6.93 -9.11
N LEU A 66 2.84 -7.35 -8.12
CA LEU A 66 4.30 -7.33 -8.16
C LEU A 66 4.90 -8.71 -8.47
N THR A 67 4.07 -9.76 -8.44
CA THR A 67 4.52 -11.15 -8.58
C THR A 67 4.10 -11.80 -9.90
N GLY A 68 3.15 -11.18 -10.61
CA GLY A 68 2.60 -11.68 -11.86
C GLY A 68 1.54 -12.79 -11.66
N ASP A 69 0.97 -12.91 -10.47
CA ASP A 69 -0.03 -13.94 -10.14
C ASP A 69 -1.48 -13.48 -10.37
N GLY A 70 -1.66 -12.25 -10.87
CA GLY A 70 -2.95 -11.64 -11.16
C GLY A 70 -3.62 -11.02 -9.93
N LYS A 71 -2.95 -10.97 -8.77
CA LYS A 71 -3.50 -10.42 -7.52
C LYS A 71 -2.61 -9.29 -7.04
N ALA A 72 -3.23 -8.18 -6.66
CA ALA A 72 -2.47 -7.02 -6.28
C ALA A 72 -1.80 -7.19 -4.91
N ASP A 73 -0.54 -6.77 -4.84
CA ASP A 73 0.28 -6.62 -3.65
C ASP A 73 0.28 -5.16 -3.19
N ILE A 74 0.94 -4.88 -2.05
CA ILE A 74 1.15 -3.52 -1.56
C ILE A 74 2.62 -3.15 -1.62
N ILE A 75 2.91 -1.95 -2.14
CA ILE A 75 4.24 -1.32 -2.09
C ILE A 75 4.14 0.07 -1.46
N GLY A 76 5.04 0.35 -0.53
CA GLY A 76 5.14 1.64 0.15
C GLY A 76 6.56 2.19 0.09
N PHE A 77 6.68 3.48 -0.21
CA PHE A 77 7.94 4.22 -0.20
C PHE A 77 8.02 4.97 1.14
N GLY A 78 8.71 4.37 2.11
CA GLY A 78 8.86 4.85 3.48
C GLY A 78 10.06 5.77 3.66
N HIS A 79 10.28 6.17 4.92
CA HIS A 79 11.39 7.04 5.32
C HIS A 79 12.77 6.40 5.09
N ASP A 80 12.87 5.11 5.36
CA ASP A 80 14.11 4.32 5.36
C ASP A 80 14.31 3.51 4.07
N GLY A 81 13.25 3.32 3.28
CA GLY A 81 13.31 2.60 2.00
C GLY A 81 11.94 2.17 1.52
N VAL A 82 11.94 1.23 0.58
CA VAL A 82 10.77 0.62 -0.02
C VAL A 82 10.40 -0.63 0.76
N TRP A 83 9.13 -0.74 1.08
CA TRP A 83 8.51 -1.85 1.78
C TRP A 83 7.46 -2.50 0.90
N VAL A 84 7.44 -3.84 0.88
CA VAL A 84 6.47 -4.62 0.11
C VAL A 84 5.75 -5.59 1.04
N ALA A 85 4.43 -5.61 0.99
CA ALA A 85 3.61 -6.64 1.59
C ALA A 85 2.96 -7.45 0.46
N LEU A 86 3.37 -8.71 0.33
CA LEU A 86 2.84 -9.63 -0.67
C LEU A 86 1.48 -10.18 -0.24
N ASN A 87 0.56 -10.25 -1.19
CA ASN A 87 -0.75 -10.86 -1.00
C ASN A 87 -0.59 -12.38 -0.79
N ASN A 88 -1.38 -12.94 0.10
CA ASN A 88 -1.37 -14.38 0.40
C ASN A 88 -2.23 -15.22 -0.57
N GLY A 89 -2.82 -14.58 -1.58
CA GLY A 89 -3.66 -15.21 -2.60
C GLY A 89 -5.16 -15.07 -2.37
N SER A 90 -5.58 -14.45 -1.27
CA SER A 90 -6.99 -14.38 -0.86
C SER A 90 -7.39 -13.04 -0.22
N GLY A 91 -6.62 -11.98 -0.48
CA GLY A 91 -6.87 -10.64 0.07
C GLY A 91 -6.33 -10.38 1.47
N GLY A 92 -5.63 -11.35 2.07
CA GLY A 92 -4.75 -11.11 3.21
C GLY A 92 -3.31 -10.84 2.74
N PHE A 93 -2.47 -10.37 3.66
CA PHE A 93 -1.09 -10.01 3.35
C PHE A 93 -0.10 -10.68 4.30
N HIS A 94 1.07 -11.03 3.77
CA HIS A 94 2.23 -11.35 4.59
C HIS A 94 2.79 -10.08 5.24
N PRO A 95 3.60 -10.20 6.33
CA PRO A 95 4.26 -9.05 6.93
C PRO A 95 5.10 -8.27 5.90
N ALA A 96 5.01 -6.95 5.94
CA ALA A 96 5.77 -6.09 5.04
C ALA A 96 7.28 -6.34 5.20
N GLN A 97 7.99 -6.48 4.09
CA GLN A 97 9.43 -6.68 4.03
C GLN A 97 10.11 -5.44 3.44
N PHE A 98 11.25 -5.06 4.01
CA PHE A 98 12.13 -4.06 3.43
C PHE A 98 12.82 -4.65 2.19
N VAL A 99 12.72 -3.98 1.06
CA VAL A 99 13.24 -4.52 -0.22
C VAL A 99 14.29 -3.64 -0.88
N LEU A 100 14.31 -2.33 -0.61
CA LEU A 100 15.22 -1.42 -1.30
C LEU A 100 15.45 -0.12 -0.51
N GLN A 101 16.70 0.27 -0.28
CA GLN A 101 17.02 1.52 0.42
C GLN A 101 17.05 2.75 -0.50
N GLU A 102 17.48 2.59 -1.74
CA GLU A 102 17.85 3.69 -2.64
C GLU A 102 16.71 4.65 -2.98
N LEU A 103 15.46 4.17 -2.91
CA LEU A 103 14.25 4.95 -3.18
C LEU A 103 13.53 5.37 -1.89
N ALA A 104 14.26 5.45 -0.78
CA ALA A 104 13.77 6.06 0.46
C ALA A 104 13.37 7.52 0.25
N THR A 105 12.31 7.94 0.96
CA THR A 105 11.76 9.31 0.87
C THR A 105 12.57 10.37 1.62
N THR A 106 13.68 9.98 2.25
CA THR A 106 14.58 10.88 2.99
C THR A 106 15.82 11.26 2.20
N LYS A 107 16.65 12.16 2.77
CA LYS A 107 17.94 12.59 2.21
C LYS A 107 18.89 11.44 1.80
N ALA A 108 18.73 10.23 2.32
CA ALA A 108 19.53 9.08 1.89
C ALA A 108 19.22 8.65 0.44
N GLY A 109 17.96 8.76 0.01
CA GLY A 109 17.53 8.54 -1.38
C GLY A 109 17.32 9.82 -2.18
N GLY A 110 17.08 10.96 -1.51
CA GLY A 110 16.90 12.28 -2.12
C GLY A 110 15.52 12.50 -2.77
N TRP A 111 14.60 11.53 -2.65
CA TRP A 111 13.27 11.59 -3.27
C TRP A 111 12.28 12.27 -2.34
N SER A 112 11.99 13.55 -2.57
CA SER A 112 10.89 14.24 -1.87
C SER A 112 9.67 14.37 -2.78
N SER A 113 8.48 14.10 -2.25
CA SER A 113 7.17 14.29 -2.89
C SER A 113 6.79 15.76 -3.11
N ILE A 114 7.65 16.71 -2.71
CA ILE A 114 7.38 18.13 -2.81
C ILE A 114 7.63 18.57 -4.26
N ARG A 115 6.58 19.10 -4.92
CA ARG A 115 6.71 19.77 -6.22
C ARG A 115 7.73 20.90 -6.10
N GLY A 116 8.81 20.79 -6.86
CA GLY A 116 9.75 21.88 -7.10
C GLY A 116 11.09 21.73 -6.40
N SER A 117 12.01 21.02 -7.05
CA SER A 117 13.31 21.61 -7.29
C SER A 117 13.71 21.34 -8.74
N SER A 118 13.60 22.40 -9.53
CA SER A 118 14.44 22.56 -10.71
C SER A 118 15.88 22.26 -10.29
N ARG A 119 16.50 21.33 -11.01
CA ARG A 119 17.96 21.25 -11.04
C ARG A 119 18.49 22.63 -11.39
N THR A 120 19.35 23.17 -10.53
CA THR A 120 20.46 24.05 -10.91
C THR A 120 21.72 23.39 -10.41
#